data_AF-A0AA88GRR4-F1
#
_entry.id   AF-A0AA88GRR4-F1
#
_cell.length_a   1.000
_cell.length_b   1.000
_cell.length_c   1.000
_cell.angle_alpha   90.00
_cell.angle_beta   90.00
_cell.angle_gamma   90.00
#
_symmetry.space_group_name_H-M   'P 1'
#
loop_
_entity.id
_entity.type
_entity.pdbx_description
1 polymer ?
#
loop_
_entity_poly.entity_id
_entity_poly.type
_entity_poly.pdbx_seq_one_letter_code
_entity_poly.pdbx_strand_id
1 'polypeptide(L)'
;MRVSKYWYERVLAVPMVLSIHDRGNGEALSKLKSITSTGNTFNITDLSVSGKNEIPSVTEIIHLITQSNKFNNLKVLQLSDCALEKNHIYEIVSGCFKSLNALILYHADKCIDGECASIIANSVHMRELRDLMLTTEFGDDSLRALCNSAHIKNLNFLDLSDSSVSKEGVFILANCASMSTLTDLNLGYNAFGEEGSKAIANSAFLKNLNILNIPSCEIGRSGAQLLFKSPNLKNVTELFAGQNEIGNEGVLALCENEFSKNITDLYLTDNAITNQGVSFLTNNSTNMNNLVKLHLDDNLITAEGAKLIAMSKTMQNLEELSLNNCDIGDAGMIAICESDFLKKLKGLHVTDNNLSHKSVVSLTSSTFCSTLEQLTLDFNKIGHEGASVLSIASFPNLITLSLTRCNIENDGLFFISNSPTLNKLTTLSLGLNSITTLGVQAICNSPYLKNLDCLSLFGNNITSDDVKLIANNLKHLTFFTADGLATPQLNSYLSKCLPSCEFYI
;
A
#
# COMPACT_ATOMS: atom_id res chain seq x y z
N MET A 1 -1.36 11.06 -2.45
CA MET A 1 -2.71 10.48 -2.33
C MET A 1 -2.64 9.08 -2.89
N ARG A 2 -2.52 8.09 -2.02
CA ARG A 2 -2.35 6.70 -2.44
C ARG A 2 -3.18 5.86 -1.51
N VAL A 3 -4.10 5.10 -2.10
CA VAL A 3 -4.60 3.86 -1.52
C VAL A 3 -3.41 3.20 -0.84
N SER A 4 -3.50 2.89 0.46
CA SER A 4 -2.38 2.26 1.16
C SER A 4 -1.91 1.06 0.34
N LYS A 5 -0.59 0.80 0.28
CA LYS A 5 -0.03 -0.34 -0.47
C LYS A 5 -0.82 -1.62 -0.21
N TYR A 6 -1.24 -1.80 1.04
CA TYR A 6 -2.13 -2.88 1.48
C TYR A 6 -3.46 -2.96 0.70
N TRP A 7 -4.22 -1.87 0.63
CA TRP A 7 -5.50 -1.83 -0.10
C TRP A 7 -5.32 -2.03 -1.59
N TYR A 8 -4.22 -1.51 -2.15
CA TYR A 8 -3.87 -1.76 -3.54
C TYR A 8 -3.62 -3.25 -3.77
N GLU A 9 -2.76 -3.88 -2.96
CA GLU A 9 -2.44 -5.31 -3.09
C GLU A 9 -3.66 -6.21 -2.88
N ARG A 10 -4.55 -5.82 -1.95
CA ARG A 10 -5.71 -6.63 -1.59
C ARG A 10 -6.87 -6.56 -2.57
N VAL A 11 -7.12 -5.38 -3.13
CA VAL A 11 -8.33 -5.13 -3.94
C VAL A 11 -7.98 -4.86 -5.40
N LEU A 12 -6.95 -4.08 -5.66
CA LEU A 12 -6.62 -3.61 -7.02
C LEU A 12 -5.62 -4.51 -7.75
N ALA A 13 -4.79 -5.26 -7.02
CA ALA A 13 -3.78 -6.17 -7.57
C ALA A 13 -4.23 -7.63 -7.65
N VAL A 14 -5.51 -7.91 -7.38
CA VAL A 14 -6.08 -9.26 -7.49
C VAL A 14 -5.95 -9.73 -8.95
N PRO A 15 -5.37 -10.90 -9.23
CA PRO A 15 -5.26 -11.40 -10.60
C PRO A 15 -6.64 -11.58 -11.23
N MET A 16 -6.88 -10.86 -12.33
CA MET A 16 -8.14 -10.92 -13.07
C MET A 16 -8.04 -11.90 -14.24
N VAL A 17 -9.17 -12.50 -14.61
CA VAL A 17 -9.27 -13.30 -15.85
C VAL A 17 -8.90 -12.46 -17.07
N LEU A 18 -9.27 -11.18 -17.07
CA LEU A 18 -8.90 -10.25 -18.11
C LEU A 18 -8.55 -8.88 -17.52
N SER A 19 -7.26 -8.53 -17.58
CA SER A 19 -6.76 -7.18 -17.28
C SER A 19 -6.31 -6.49 -18.55
N ILE A 20 -6.84 -5.30 -18.81
CA ILE A 20 -6.47 -4.47 -19.95
C ILE A 20 -6.00 -3.11 -19.46
N HIS A 21 -4.78 -2.74 -19.83
CA HIS A 21 -4.22 -1.43 -19.55
C HIS A 21 -4.11 -0.63 -20.85
N ASP A 22 -4.90 0.42 -20.99
CA ASP A 22 -4.90 1.32 -22.14
C ASP A 22 -3.88 2.45 -21.95
N ARG A 23 -2.92 2.53 -22.87
CA ARG A 23 -1.88 3.57 -22.86
C ARG A 23 -2.30 4.85 -23.58
N GLY A 24 -3.59 5.04 -23.83
CA GLY A 24 -4.15 6.17 -24.57
C GLY A 24 -4.15 5.96 -26.10
N ASN A 25 -4.00 4.72 -26.56
CA ASN A 25 -3.88 4.36 -27.98
C ASN A 25 -5.09 3.54 -28.49
N GLY A 26 -6.12 3.34 -27.67
CA GLY A 26 -7.32 2.57 -28.04
C GLY A 26 -7.11 1.06 -28.00
N GLU A 27 -6.08 0.59 -27.30
CA GLU A 27 -5.80 -0.84 -27.10
C GLU A 27 -6.94 -1.54 -26.36
N ALA A 28 -7.56 -0.89 -25.37
CA ALA A 28 -8.66 -1.49 -24.62
C ALA A 28 -9.87 -1.76 -25.51
N LEU A 29 -10.27 -0.76 -26.30
CA LEU A 29 -11.37 -0.89 -27.24
C LEU A 29 -11.10 -2.00 -28.27
N SER A 30 -9.90 -2.04 -28.83
CA SER A 30 -9.51 -3.02 -29.85
C SER A 30 -9.56 -4.45 -29.31
N LYS A 31 -9.04 -4.68 -28.09
CA LYS A 31 -9.09 -5.98 -27.42
C LYS A 31 -10.53 -6.40 -27.12
N LEU A 32 -11.36 -5.50 -26.58
CA LEU A 32 -12.75 -5.80 -26.26
C LEU A 32 -13.59 -6.10 -27.51
N LYS A 33 -13.38 -5.38 -28.63
CA LYS A 33 -14.01 -5.70 -29.92
C LYS A 33 -13.61 -7.09 -30.43
N SER A 34 -12.33 -7.45 -30.32
CA SER A 34 -11.87 -8.79 -30.70
C SER A 34 -12.53 -9.87 -29.86
N ILE A 35 -12.61 -9.68 -28.54
CA ILE A 35 -13.24 -10.65 -27.63
C ILE A 35 -14.73 -10.82 -27.95
N THR A 36 -15.46 -9.71 -28.08
CA THR A 36 -16.91 -9.73 -28.30
C THR A 36 -17.30 -10.25 -29.68
N SER A 37 -16.43 -10.13 -30.69
CA SER A 37 -16.65 -10.67 -32.04
C SER A 37 -16.28 -12.16 -32.20
N THR A 38 -15.53 -12.76 -31.26
CA THR A 38 -15.17 -14.17 -31.37
C THR A 38 -16.32 -15.12 -31.02
N GLY A 39 -16.50 -16.18 -31.82
CA GLY A 39 -17.47 -17.25 -31.54
C GLY A 39 -17.12 -18.11 -30.33
N ASN A 40 -15.90 -17.98 -29.77
CA ASN A 40 -15.45 -18.75 -28.62
C ASN A 40 -16.15 -18.33 -27.33
N THR A 41 -16.66 -19.30 -26.58
CA THR A 41 -17.29 -19.12 -25.26
C THR A 41 -16.25 -18.97 -24.16
N PHE A 42 -15.46 -17.90 -24.18
CA PHE A 42 -14.73 -17.52 -22.97
C PHE A 42 -15.72 -16.91 -21.99
N ASN A 43 -15.89 -17.57 -20.84
CA ASN A 43 -16.72 -17.05 -19.76
C ASN A 43 -15.88 -16.08 -18.93
N ILE A 44 -16.00 -14.79 -19.19
CA ILE A 44 -15.24 -13.76 -18.46
C ILE A 44 -15.96 -13.50 -17.15
N THR A 45 -15.33 -13.92 -16.04
CA THR A 45 -15.84 -13.71 -14.69
C THR A 45 -15.27 -12.46 -14.03
N ASP A 46 -14.10 -12.00 -14.47
CA ASP A 46 -13.39 -10.89 -13.84
C ASP A 46 -12.75 -10.02 -14.93
N LEU A 47 -13.10 -8.72 -14.94
CA LEU A 47 -12.61 -7.76 -15.92
C LEU A 47 -12.05 -6.52 -15.21
N SER A 48 -10.80 -6.19 -15.51
CA SER A 48 -10.17 -4.93 -15.14
C SER A 48 -9.80 -4.14 -16.40
N VAL A 49 -10.24 -2.89 -16.47
CA VAL A 49 -9.85 -1.92 -17.49
C VAL A 49 -9.27 -0.70 -16.81
N SER A 50 -8.03 -0.36 -17.15
CA SER A 50 -7.31 0.80 -16.60
C SER A 50 -6.75 1.70 -17.70
N GLY A 51 -6.70 3.01 -17.50
CA GLY A 51 -6.15 4.00 -18.44
C GLY A 51 -5.00 4.82 -17.85
N LYS A 52 -4.02 5.26 -18.66
CA LYS A 52 -2.91 6.11 -18.15
C LYS A 52 -3.23 7.61 -18.07
N ASN A 53 -4.28 8.12 -18.73
CA ASN A 53 -4.71 9.53 -18.72
C ASN A 53 -6.08 9.66 -19.41
N GLU A 54 -7.12 9.05 -18.83
CA GLU A 54 -8.45 8.90 -19.42
C GLU A 54 -8.47 8.01 -20.68
N ILE A 55 -9.54 7.23 -20.85
CA ILE A 55 -9.71 6.36 -22.02
C ILE A 55 -10.60 7.09 -23.04
N PRO A 56 -10.08 7.49 -24.23
CA PRO A 56 -10.80 8.31 -25.20
C PRO A 56 -12.02 7.61 -25.84
N SER A 57 -12.24 6.33 -25.55
CA SER A 57 -13.37 5.53 -26.05
C SER A 57 -14.15 4.85 -24.93
N VAL A 58 -14.15 5.44 -23.72
CA VAL A 58 -14.78 4.87 -22.52
C VAL A 58 -16.25 4.51 -22.77
N THR A 59 -17.02 5.36 -23.45
CA THR A 59 -18.43 5.09 -23.76
C THR A 59 -18.62 3.81 -24.58
N GLU A 60 -17.84 3.63 -25.64
CA GLU A 60 -17.93 2.43 -26.49
C GLU A 60 -17.46 1.18 -25.74
N ILE A 61 -16.46 1.32 -24.86
CA ILE A 61 -15.99 0.25 -23.98
C ILE A 61 -17.10 -0.19 -23.02
N ILE A 62 -17.74 0.76 -22.33
CA ILE A 62 -18.84 0.46 -21.40
C ILE A 62 -19.99 -0.21 -22.16
N HIS A 63 -20.34 0.31 -23.34
CA HIS A 63 -21.39 -0.28 -24.17
C HIS A 63 -21.09 -1.74 -24.57
N LEU A 64 -19.85 -2.04 -24.96
CA LEU A 64 -19.44 -3.41 -25.27
C LEU A 64 -19.51 -4.33 -24.05
N ILE A 65 -19.14 -3.83 -22.88
CA ILE A 65 -19.17 -4.61 -21.64
C ILE A 65 -20.60 -4.91 -21.21
N THR A 66 -21.50 -3.93 -21.27
CA THR A 66 -22.86 -4.04 -20.71
C THR A 66 -23.85 -4.75 -21.63
N GLN A 67 -23.63 -4.69 -22.95
CA GLN A 67 -24.52 -5.29 -23.96
C GLN A 67 -24.05 -6.68 -24.44
N SER A 68 -22.79 -7.05 -24.24
CA SER A 68 -22.29 -8.34 -24.72
C SER A 68 -22.64 -9.48 -23.78
N ASN A 69 -23.19 -10.57 -24.35
CA ASN A 69 -23.48 -11.78 -23.60
C ASN A 69 -22.23 -12.45 -22.98
N LYS A 70 -21.02 -12.07 -23.42
CA LYS A 70 -19.74 -12.55 -22.89
C LYS A 70 -19.51 -12.15 -21.43
N PHE A 71 -20.15 -11.07 -20.98
CA PHE A 71 -19.99 -10.52 -19.62
C PHE A 71 -21.23 -10.76 -18.73
N ASN A 72 -22.21 -11.56 -19.17
CA ASN A 72 -23.41 -11.83 -18.37
C ASN A 72 -23.12 -12.50 -17.01
N ASN A 73 -22.01 -13.24 -16.94
CA ASN A 73 -21.55 -13.95 -15.74
C ASN A 73 -20.41 -13.21 -15.01
N LEU A 74 -20.20 -11.93 -15.34
CA LEU A 74 -19.18 -11.12 -14.70
C LEU A 74 -19.49 -11.00 -13.20
N LYS A 75 -18.48 -11.32 -12.38
CA LYS A 75 -18.47 -11.25 -10.93
C LYS A 75 -17.71 -10.03 -10.44
N VAL A 76 -16.63 -9.66 -11.10
CA VAL A 76 -15.82 -8.49 -10.74
C VAL A 76 -15.69 -7.57 -11.95
N LEU A 77 -16.10 -6.32 -11.78
CA LEU A 77 -15.85 -5.24 -12.72
C LEU A 77 -14.99 -4.17 -12.04
N GLN A 78 -13.77 -4.02 -12.52
CA GLN A 78 -12.85 -2.96 -12.11
C GLN A 78 -12.62 -1.99 -13.26
N LEU A 79 -12.90 -0.72 -13.02
CA LEU A 79 -12.65 0.39 -13.92
C LEU A 79 -11.79 1.41 -13.19
N SER A 80 -10.58 1.63 -13.68
CA SER A 80 -9.60 2.51 -13.05
C SER A 80 -9.15 3.59 -14.03
N ASP A 81 -9.11 4.86 -13.62
CA ASP A 81 -8.64 5.97 -14.46
C ASP A 81 -9.40 6.08 -15.80
N CYS A 82 -10.68 5.71 -15.75
CA CYS A 82 -11.64 5.85 -16.84
C CYS A 82 -12.41 7.14 -16.56
N ALA A 83 -12.46 8.08 -17.51
CA ALA A 83 -13.27 9.31 -17.40
C ALA A 83 -14.78 8.98 -17.43
N LEU A 84 -15.27 8.35 -16.37
CA LEU A 84 -16.64 7.87 -16.26
C LEU A 84 -17.57 9.03 -15.92
N GLU A 85 -18.45 9.34 -16.86
CA GLU A 85 -19.65 10.13 -16.62
C GLU A 85 -20.82 9.30 -16.05
N LYS A 86 -21.80 10.00 -15.47
CA LYS A 86 -23.03 9.45 -14.89
C LYS A 86 -23.81 8.50 -15.81
N ASN A 87 -23.88 8.78 -17.12
CA ASN A 87 -24.57 7.90 -18.07
C ASN A 87 -23.92 6.52 -18.16
N HIS A 88 -22.60 6.42 -17.98
CA HIS A 88 -21.91 5.15 -17.93
C HIS A 88 -22.31 4.35 -16.70
N ILE A 89 -22.54 4.99 -15.55
CA ILE A 89 -23.01 4.32 -14.33
C ILE A 89 -24.41 3.74 -14.55
N TYR A 90 -25.32 4.52 -15.14
CA TYR A 90 -26.62 4.01 -15.55
C TYR A 90 -26.51 2.78 -16.45
N GLU A 91 -25.64 2.83 -17.45
CA GLU A 91 -25.45 1.72 -18.38
C GLU A 91 -24.86 0.48 -17.69
N ILE A 92 -23.90 0.66 -16.79
CA ILE A 92 -23.33 -0.43 -15.98
C ILE A 92 -24.43 -1.08 -15.12
N VAL A 93 -25.20 -0.30 -14.38
CA VAL A 93 -26.17 -0.87 -13.44
C VAL A 93 -27.45 -1.38 -14.10
N SER A 94 -27.72 -0.97 -15.34
CA SER A 94 -28.79 -1.51 -16.18
C SER A 94 -28.32 -2.65 -17.09
N GLY A 95 -27.02 -2.94 -17.10
CA GLY A 95 -26.41 -4.01 -17.86
C GLY A 95 -26.92 -5.39 -17.46
N CYS A 96 -26.64 -6.39 -18.30
CA CYS A 96 -27.12 -7.76 -18.12
C CYS A 96 -26.39 -8.57 -17.02
N PHE A 97 -25.73 -7.90 -16.06
CA PHE A 97 -25.00 -8.56 -14.99
C PHE A 97 -25.97 -9.29 -14.05
N LYS A 98 -25.85 -10.61 -13.98
CA LYS A 98 -26.71 -11.45 -13.11
C LYS A 98 -26.05 -11.82 -11.79
N SER A 99 -24.73 -11.68 -11.69
CA SER A 99 -23.91 -12.22 -10.61
C SER A 99 -22.74 -11.31 -10.24
N LEU A 100 -22.90 -9.99 -10.42
CA LEU A 100 -21.85 -9.05 -10.08
C LEU A 100 -21.72 -8.97 -8.55
N ASN A 101 -20.55 -9.38 -8.05
CA ASN A 101 -20.21 -9.42 -6.65
C ASN A 101 -19.34 -8.22 -6.24
N ALA A 102 -18.51 -7.71 -7.16
CA ALA A 102 -17.62 -6.60 -6.91
C ALA A 102 -17.72 -5.55 -8.01
N LEU A 103 -17.93 -4.31 -7.59
CA LEU A 103 -17.89 -3.13 -8.44
C LEU A 103 -16.84 -2.16 -7.90
N ILE A 104 -15.76 -2.00 -8.65
CA ILE A 104 -14.59 -1.21 -8.26
C ILE A 104 -14.45 -0.07 -9.26
N LEU A 105 -14.79 1.14 -8.83
CA LEU A 105 -14.64 2.36 -9.63
C LEU A 105 -13.59 3.23 -8.94
N TYR A 106 -12.39 3.27 -9.55
CA TYR A 106 -11.24 3.95 -8.98
C TYR A 106 -10.76 5.08 -9.90
N HIS A 107 -10.47 6.26 -9.35
CA HIS A 107 -10.11 7.44 -10.15
C HIS A 107 -11.06 7.68 -11.34
N ALA A 108 -12.34 7.37 -11.16
CA ALA A 108 -13.37 7.89 -12.02
C ALA A 108 -13.46 9.40 -11.73
N ASP A 109 -13.46 10.23 -12.76
CA ASP A 109 -13.46 11.69 -12.64
C ASP A 109 -14.57 12.20 -11.68
N LYS A 110 -14.49 13.47 -11.24
CA LYS A 110 -15.40 14.14 -10.28
C LYS A 110 -16.89 14.15 -10.67
N CYS A 111 -17.27 13.48 -11.76
CA CYS A 111 -18.64 13.35 -12.24
C CYS A 111 -19.47 12.27 -11.53
N ILE A 112 -18.87 11.39 -10.72
CA ILE A 112 -19.63 10.41 -9.92
C ILE A 112 -19.99 11.04 -8.57
N ASP A 113 -21.20 11.57 -8.52
CA ASP A 113 -21.80 12.27 -7.38
C ASP A 113 -22.80 11.39 -6.59
N GLY A 114 -23.51 12.03 -5.65
CA GLY A 114 -24.64 11.53 -4.88
C GLY A 114 -25.66 10.67 -5.66
N GLU A 115 -25.92 11.08 -6.89
CA GLU A 115 -26.94 10.46 -7.71
C GLU A 115 -26.47 9.13 -8.29
N CYS A 116 -25.19 9.03 -8.67
CA CYS A 116 -24.58 7.79 -9.14
C CYS A 116 -24.66 6.67 -8.09
N ALA A 117 -24.41 6.99 -6.83
CA ALA A 117 -24.58 6.05 -5.73
C ALA A 117 -26.04 5.61 -5.57
N SER A 118 -26.97 6.55 -5.70
CA SER A 118 -28.41 6.26 -5.65
C SER A 118 -28.85 5.34 -6.78
N ILE A 119 -28.27 5.50 -7.97
CA ILE A 119 -28.50 4.64 -9.13
C ILE A 119 -28.00 3.22 -8.86
N ILE A 120 -26.79 3.07 -8.32
CA ILE A 120 -26.22 1.78 -7.91
C ILE A 120 -27.10 1.13 -6.82
N ALA A 121 -27.44 1.89 -5.78
CA ALA A 121 -28.24 1.43 -4.65
C ALA A 121 -29.63 0.92 -5.06
N ASN A 122 -30.24 1.51 -6.09
CA ASN A 122 -31.58 1.15 -6.54
C ASN A 122 -31.59 0.09 -7.66
N SER A 123 -30.43 -0.39 -8.12
CA SER A 123 -30.40 -1.42 -9.16
C SER A 123 -30.63 -2.82 -8.61
N VAL A 124 -31.61 -3.53 -9.18
CA VAL A 124 -31.87 -4.94 -8.90
C VAL A 124 -30.70 -5.86 -9.31
N HIS A 125 -29.86 -5.41 -10.24
CA HIS A 125 -28.68 -6.14 -10.70
C HIS A 125 -27.55 -6.14 -9.67
N MET A 126 -27.61 -5.27 -8.65
CA MET A 126 -26.62 -5.16 -7.57
C MET A 126 -26.98 -5.99 -6.32
N ARG A 127 -27.98 -6.88 -6.39
CA ARG A 127 -28.39 -7.71 -5.24
C ARG A 127 -27.32 -8.70 -4.75
N GLU A 128 -26.43 -9.12 -5.63
CA GLU A 128 -25.30 -10.01 -5.29
C GLU A 128 -24.03 -9.25 -4.91
N LEU A 129 -24.07 -7.92 -4.93
CA LEU A 129 -22.93 -7.10 -4.58
C LEU A 129 -22.50 -7.36 -3.13
N ARG A 130 -21.20 -7.58 -2.97
CA ARG A 130 -20.50 -7.80 -1.69
C ARG A 130 -19.39 -6.77 -1.51
N ASP A 131 -18.78 -6.34 -2.60
CA ASP A 131 -17.59 -5.50 -2.58
C ASP A 131 -17.86 -4.24 -3.39
N LEU A 132 -17.78 -3.08 -2.75
CA LEU A 132 -18.03 -1.80 -3.39
C LEU A 132 -16.89 -0.83 -3.06
N MET A 133 -16.23 -0.33 -4.11
CA MET A 133 -15.24 0.74 -4.01
C MET A 133 -15.63 1.88 -4.94
N LEU A 134 -15.77 3.06 -4.36
CA LEU A 134 -16.18 4.29 -5.06
C LEU A 134 -15.30 5.43 -4.54
N THR A 135 -14.13 5.67 -5.15
CA THR A 135 -13.22 6.75 -4.72
C THR A 135 -13.55 8.07 -5.42
N THR A 136 -14.75 8.61 -5.16
CA THR A 136 -15.27 9.85 -5.78
C THR A 136 -16.05 10.67 -4.75
N GLU A 137 -16.56 11.86 -5.10
CA GLU A 137 -17.40 12.69 -4.20
C GLU A 137 -18.75 12.00 -3.89
N PHE A 138 -18.71 10.96 -3.05
CA PHE A 138 -19.85 10.14 -2.66
C PHE A 138 -20.76 10.93 -1.71
N GLY A 139 -20.21 11.47 -0.63
CA GLY A 139 -20.93 12.25 0.37
C GLY A 139 -21.98 11.45 1.16
N ASP A 140 -22.63 12.15 2.08
CA ASP A 140 -23.54 11.54 3.06
C ASP A 140 -24.86 11.04 2.45
N ASP A 141 -25.35 11.71 1.41
CA ASP A 141 -26.60 11.34 0.73
C ASP A 141 -26.48 10.00 0.00
N SER A 142 -25.30 9.70 -0.52
CA SER A 142 -25.01 8.40 -1.11
C SER A 142 -25.02 7.28 -0.08
N LEU A 143 -24.46 7.52 1.10
CA LEU A 143 -24.53 6.57 2.22
C LEU A 143 -25.99 6.34 2.63
N ARG A 144 -26.81 7.39 2.64
CA ARG A 144 -28.25 7.27 2.87
C ARG A 144 -28.94 6.41 1.82
N ALA A 145 -28.58 6.58 0.54
CA ALA A 145 -29.14 5.79 -0.55
C ALA A 145 -28.74 4.31 -0.44
N LEU A 146 -27.46 4.01 -0.17
CA LEU A 146 -27.01 2.64 0.09
C LEU A 146 -27.74 2.01 1.28
N CYS A 147 -27.88 2.74 2.38
CA CYS A 147 -28.55 2.23 3.57
C CYS A 147 -30.04 1.98 3.39
N ASN A 148 -30.68 2.74 2.50
CA ASN A 148 -32.09 2.56 2.14
C ASN A 148 -32.29 1.60 0.97
N SER A 149 -31.22 1.02 0.41
CA SER A 149 -31.31 0.10 -0.72
C SER A 149 -32.17 -1.11 -0.39
N ALA A 150 -33.12 -1.42 -1.28
CA ALA A 150 -33.89 -2.66 -1.21
C ALA A 150 -33.08 -3.89 -1.68
N HIS A 151 -31.94 -3.68 -2.34
CA HIS A 151 -31.21 -4.70 -3.08
C HIS A 151 -29.84 -5.01 -2.48
N ILE A 152 -29.07 -3.99 -2.09
CA ILE A 152 -27.72 -4.14 -1.51
C ILE A 152 -27.87 -4.36 0.00
N LYS A 153 -27.72 -5.61 0.44
CA LYS A 153 -27.95 -6.00 1.84
C LYS A 153 -26.81 -6.76 2.51
N ASN A 154 -25.79 -7.13 1.74
CA ASN A 154 -24.75 -8.07 2.19
C ASN A 154 -23.35 -7.57 1.81
N LEU A 155 -23.07 -6.28 1.92
CA LEU A 155 -21.71 -5.81 1.67
C LEU A 155 -20.76 -6.39 2.72
N ASN A 156 -19.65 -6.97 2.26
CA ASN A 156 -18.54 -7.42 3.09
C ASN A 156 -17.43 -6.37 3.07
N PHE A 157 -17.22 -5.73 1.90
CA PHE A 157 -16.21 -4.71 1.70
C PHE A 157 -16.85 -3.41 1.21
N LEU A 158 -16.48 -2.30 1.86
CA LEU A 158 -16.89 -0.96 1.48
C LEU A 158 -15.69 -0.01 1.59
N ASP A 159 -15.33 0.59 0.46
CA ASP A 159 -14.34 1.66 0.39
C ASP A 159 -14.97 2.96 -0.06
N LEU A 160 -14.92 3.93 0.85
CA LEU A 160 -15.36 5.30 0.71
C LEU A 160 -14.22 6.25 1.06
N SER A 161 -12.96 5.86 0.81
CA SER A 161 -11.83 6.74 1.07
C SER A 161 -11.86 7.96 0.15
N ASP A 162 -11.47 9.11 0.71
CA ASP A 162 -11.46 10.41 -0.01
C ASP A 162 -12.79 10.69 -0.73
N SER A 163 -13.91 10.49 -0.01
CA SER A 163 -15.26 10.50 -0.60
C SER A 163 -16.19 11.54 0.02
N SER A 164 -15.62 12.56 0.67
CA SER A 164 -16.37 13.64 1.33
C SER A 164 -17.41 13.15 2.34
N VAL A 165 -17.15 12.02 3.00
CA VAL A 165 -18.01 11.46 4.05
C VAL A 165 -17.82 12.27 5.33
N SER A 166 -18.87 12.96 5.77
CA SER A 166 -18.81 13.74 7.00
C SER A 166 -19.12 12.88 8.23
N LYS A 167 -19.11 13.49 9.42
CA LYS A 167 -19.61 12.84 10.65
C LYS A 167 -21.08 12.40 10.53
N GLU A 168 -21.91 13.13 9.78
CA GLU A 168 -23.30 12.75 9.52
C GLU A 168 -23.36 11.50 8.63
N GLY A 169 -22.51 11.38 7.62
CA GLY A 169 -22.37 10.17 6.80
C GLY A 169 -21.96 8.96 7.62
N VAL A 170 -20.91 9.10 8.44
CA VAL A 170 -20.48 8.02 9.35
C VAL A 170 -21.59 7.64 10.33
N PHE A 171 -22.36 8.61 10.83
CA PHE A 171 -23.52 8.31 11.68
C PHE A 171 -24.59 7.47 10.95
N ILE A 172 -24.87 7.77 9.67
CA ILE A 172 -25.79 6.98 8.85
C ILE A 172 -25.27 5.55 8.70
N LEU A 173 -23.99 5.39 8.32
CA LEU A 173 -23.33 4.10 8.17
C LEU A 173 -23.39 3.28 9.46
N ALA A 174 -23.04 3.91 10.60
CA ALA A 174 -23.03 3.28 11.91
C ALA A 174 -24.42 2.80 12.37
N ASN A 175 -25.51 3.36 11.84
CA ASN A 175 -26.89 2.99 12.16
C ASN A 175 -27.56 2.15 11.05
N CYS A 176 -26.77 1.63 10.10
CA CYS A 176 -27.26 0.97 8.91
C CYS A 176 -27.29 -0.56 9.08
N ALA A 177 -28.48 -1.14 9.27
CA ALA A 177 -28.62 -2.58 9.49
C ALA A 177 -28.11 -3.45 8.32
N SER A 178 -28.22 -2.95 7.08
CA SER A 178 -27.70 -3.61 5.87
C SER A 178 -26.18 -3.70 5.83
N MET A 179 -25.47 -2.99 6.72
CA MET A 179 -23.99 -3.03 6.84
C MET A 179 -23.52 -4.04 7.88
N SER A 180 -24.43 -4.85 8.44
CA SER A 180 -24.11 -5.83 9.48
C SER A 180 -23.20 -6.97 9.02
N THR A 181 -23.01 -7.14 7.71
CA THR A 181 -22.09 -8.12 7.12
C THR A 181 -20.71 -7.55 6.84
N LEU A 182 -20.48 -6.24 7.00
CA LEU A 182 -19.19 -5.63 6.69
C LEU A 182 -18.09 -6.23 7.55
N THR A 183 -17.07 -6.72 6.88
CA THR A 183 -15.81 -7.19 7.46
C THR A 183 -14.68 -6.20 7.19
N ASP A 184 -14.81 -5.37 6.16
CA ASP A 184 -13.73 -4.54 5.65
C ASP A 184 -14.28 -3.14 5.31
N LEU A 185 -13.82 -2.14 6.07
CA LEU A 185 -14.28 -0.78 5.94
C LEU A 185 -13.11 0.19 5.77
N ASN A 186 -13.13 0.93 4.67
CA ASN A 186 -12.21 2.02 4.41
C ASN A 186 -12.95 3.36 4.37
N LEU A 187 -12.61 4.24 5.32
CA LEU A 187 -13.09 5.62 5.45
C LEU A 187 -11.93 6.62 5.44
N GLY A 188 -10.72 6.21 5.04
CA GLY A 188 -9.54 7.08 5.07
C GLY A 188 -9.74 8.37 4.28
N TYR A 189 -9.07 9.45 4.69
CA TYR A 189 -9.16 10.78 4.09
C TYR A 189 -10.58 11.38 4.11
N ASN A 190 -11.38 11.05 5.13
CA ASN A 190 -12.66 11.69 5.41
C ASN A 190 -12.63 12.31 6.81
N ALA A 191 -12.68 13.64 6.90
CA ALA A 191 -12.62 14.39 8.15
C ALA A 191 -13.92 14.29 8.99
N PHE A 192 -14.26 13.10 9.47
CA PHE A 192 -15.46 12.86 10.28
C PHE A 192 -15.23 13.11 11.79
N GLY A 193 -13.97 13.26 12.21
CA GLY A 193 -13.60 13.70 13.55
C GLY A 193 -14.03 12.79 14.70
N GLU A 194 -14.04 13.36 15.91
CA GLU A 194 -14.42 12.66 17.14
C GLU A 194 -15.84 12.08 17.10
N GLU A 195 -16.81 12.84 16.58
CA GLU A 195 -18.21 12.41 16.56
C GLU A 195 -18.44 11.22 15.61
N GLY A 196 -17.79 11.20 14.45
CA GLY A 196 -17.82 10.02 13.57
C GLY A 196 -17.14 8.81 14.22
N SER A 197 -16.03 9.02 14.92
CA SER A 197 -15.34 7.95 15.68
C SER A 197 -16.26 7.34 16.74
N LYS A 198 -16.97 8.19 17.47
CA LYS A 198 -17.98 7.79 18.46
C LYS A 198 -19.15 7.02 17.84
N ALA A 199 -19.58 7.41 16.64
CA ALA A 199 -20.62 6.69 15.91
C ALA A 199 -20.16 5.27 15.54
N ILE A 200 -18.95 5.12 14.99
CA ILE A 200 -18.36 3.79 14.69
C ILE A 200 -18.26 2.96 15.98
N ALA A 201 -17.73 3.55 17.06
CA ALA A 201 -17.54 2.87 18.33
C ALA A 201 -18.86 2.28 18.89
N ASN A 202 -19.97 2.99 18.72
CA ASN A 202 -21.28 2.59 19.24
C ASN A 202 -22.12 1.77 18.26
N SER A 203 -21.64 1.51 17.04
CA SER A 203 -22.41 0.78 16.04
C SER A 203 -22.59 -0.70 16.41
N ALA A 204 -23.84 -1.13 16.55
CA ALA A 204 -24.18 -2.55 16.69
C ALA A 204 -24.08 -3.32 15.36
N PHE A 205 -23.95 -2.61 14.24
CA PHE A 205 -23.91 -3.18 12.89
C PHE A 205 -22.47 -3.40 12.41
N LEU A 206 -21.51 -2.56 12.80
CA LEU A 206 -20.11 -2.70 12.42
C LEU A 206 -19.30 -3.69 13.29
N LYS A 207 -19.98 -4.63 13.96
CA LYS A 207 -19.35 -5.57 14.92
C LYS A 207 -18.53 -6.70 14.27
N ASN A 208 -18.65 -6.87 12.97
CA ASN A 208 -18.00 -7.93 12.20
C ASN A 208 -16.75 -7.44 11.46
N LEU A 209 -16.34 -6.19 11.68
CA LEU A 209 -15.14 -5.64 11.08
C LEU A 209 -13.91 -6.42 11.54
N ASN A 210 -13.18 -6.93 10.56
CA ASN A 210 -11.83 -7.46 10.68
C ASN A 210 -10.80 -6.38 10.35
N ILE A 211 -11.15 -5.49 9.41
CA ILE A 211 -10.22 -4.47 8.89
C ILE A 211 -10.89 -3.12 8.93
N LEU A 212 -10.23 -2.19 9.61
CA LEU A 212 -10.67 -0.80 9.74
C LEU A 212 -9.56 0.13 9.25
N ASN A 213 -9.82 0.82 8.14
CA ASN A 213 -8.92 1.82 7.58
C ASN A 213 -9.52 3.23 7.71
N ILE A 214 -8.88 4.05 8.53
CA ILE A 214 -9.31 5.41 8.90
C ILE A 214 -8.15 6.42 8.94
N PRO A 215 -7.13 6.39 8.04
CA PRO A 215 -6.05 7.36 8.08
C PRO A 215 -6.59 8.76 7.73
N SER A 216 -6.01 9.80 8.32
CA SER A 216 -6.34 11.19 7.98
C SER A 216 -7.84 11.51 8.13
N CYS A 217 -8.44 11.08 9.26
CA CYS A 217 -9.87 11.26 9.54
C CYS A 217 -10.15 12.31 10.65
N GLU A 218 -9.10 12.97 11.13
CA GLU A 218 -9.15 14.00 12.19
C GLU A 218 -9.79 13.51 13.50
N ILE A 219 -9.68 12.21 13.82
CA ILE A 219 -10.38 11.61 14.97
C ILE A 219 -9.95 12.20 16.32
N GLY A 220 -8.69 12.66 16.40
CA GLY A 220 -8.07 13.22 17.60
C GLY A 220 -7.95 12.21 18.75
N ARG A 221 -7.33 12.67 19.85
CA ARG A 221 -7.10 11.84 21.04
C ARG A 221 -8.39 11.30 21.66
N SER A 222 -9.41 12.15 21.77
CA SER A 222 -10.71 11.77 22.36
C SER A 222 -11.46 10.76 21.48
N GLY A 223 -11.52 11.00 20.17
CA GLY A 223 -12.14 10.06 19.22
C GLY A 223 -11.43 8.71 19.22
N ALA A 224 -10.09 8.70 19.26
CA ALA A 224 -9.30 7.48 19.38
C ALA A 224 -9.60 6.71 20.67
N GLN A 225 -9.70 7.39 21.82
CA GLN A 225 -10.07 6.75 23.08
C GLN A 225 -11.47 6.10 23.04
N LEU A 226 -12.46 6.79 22.44
CA LEU A 226 -13.81 6.27 22.29
C LEU A 226 -13.84 5.06 21.36
N LEU A 227 -13.16 5.17 20.21
CA LEU A 227 -13.10 4.12 19.21
C LEU A 227 -12.42 2.87 19.76
N PHE A 228 -11.25 3.03 20.37
CA PHE A 228 -10.46 1.91 20.87
C PHE A 228 -11.00 1.32 22.19
N LYS A 229 -11.95 1.96 22.86
CA LYS A 229 -12.71 1.36 23.97
C LYS A 229 -14.01 0.68 23.53
N SER A 230 -14.30 0.67 22.22
CA SER A 230 -15.50 0.02 21.69
C SER A 230 -15.49 -1.49 21.95
N PRO A 231 -16.60 -2.07 22.45
CA PRO A 231 -16.78 -3.52 22.50
C PRO A 231 -17.16 -4.13 21.15
N ASN A 232 -17.53 -3.30 20.16
CA ASN A 232 -17.99 -3.76 18.85
C ASN A 232 -16.83 -4.06 17.90
N LEU A 233 -15.64 -3.48 18.12
CA LEU A 233 -14.47 -3.70 17.27
C LEU A 233 -13.64 -4.94 17.66
N LYS A 234 -14.24 -5.88 18.40
CA LYS A 234 -13.55 -7.06 18.94
C LYS A 234 -12.92 -7.99 17.91
N ASN A 235 -13.39 -7.95 16.67
CA ASN A 235 -12.92 -8.81 15.59
C ASN A 235 -11.83 -8.14 14.74
N VAL A 236 -11.50 -6.87 14.99
CA VAL A 236 -10.50 -6.15 14.19
C VAL A 236 -9.13 -6.78 14.39
N THR A 237 -8.55 -7.26 13.30
CA THR A 237 -7.20 -7.81 13.23
C THR A 237 -6.23 -6.84 12.56
N GLU A 238 -6.72 -5.98 11.66
CA GLU A 238 -5.90 -4.99 10.98
C GLU A 238 -6.47 -3.58 11.15
N LEU A 239 -5.64 -2.71 11.71
CA LEU A 239 -6.02 -1.33 12.03
C LEU A 239 -5.05 -0.35 11.38
N PHE A 240 -5.60 0.47 10.50
CA PHE A 240 -4.88 1.57 9.85
C PHE A 240 -5.46 2.89 10.32
N ALA A 241 -4.71 3.60 11.17
CA ALA A 241 -5.17 4.83 11.81
C ALA A 241 -4.11 5.93 11.81
N GLY A 242 -3.31 6.01 10.74
CA GLY A 242 -2.29 7.06 10.60
C GLY A 242 -2.87 8.48 10.49
N GLN A 243 -2.08 9.52 10.80
CA GLN A 243 -2.46 10.93 10.61
C GLN A 243 -3.76 11.32 11.33
N ASN A 244 -3.87 10.99 12.61
CA ASN A 244 -5.13 11.12 13.37
C ASN A 244 -4.97 11.77 14.74
N GLU A 245 -3.76 12.23 15.08
CA GLU A 245 -3.42 12.79 16.39
C GLU A 245 -3.84 11.88 17.56
N ILE A 246 -3.69 10.55 17.41
CA ILE A 246 -4.10 9.55 18.42
C ILE A 246 -3.43 9.79 19.79
N GLY A 247 -2.16 10.19 19.78
CA GLY A 247 -1.37 10.43 20.98
C GLY A 247 -1.14 9.20 21.85
N ASN A 248 -0.45 9.40 22.98
CA ASN A 248 -0.18 8.31 23.93
C ASN A 248 -1.48 7.77 24.56
N GLU A 249 -2.47 8.64 24.77
CA GLU A 249 -3.73 8.30 25.42
C GLU A 249 -4.62 7.40 24.57
N GLY A 250 -4.61 7.58 23.24
CA GLY A 250 -5.28 6.67 22.32
C GLY A 250 -4.58 5.31 22.29
N VAL A 251 -3.24 5.27 22.27
CA VAL A 251 -2.48 4.01 22.36
C VAL A 251 -2.75 3.27 23.66
N LEU A 252 -2.86 3.98 24.78
CA LEU A 252 -3.28 3.39 26.06
C LEU A 252 -4.67 2.74 25.94
N ALA A 253 -5.64 3.47 25.39
CA ALA A 253 -7.00 2.96 25.19
C ALA A 253 -7.04 1.71 24.30
N LEU A 254 -6.20 1.66 23.25
CA LEU A 254 -6.02 0.48 22.39
C LEU A 254 -5.55 -0.73 23.21
N CYS A 255 -4.50 -0.54 24.03
CA CYS A 255 -3.90 -1.63 24.80
C CYS A 255 -4.78 -2.13 25.96
N GLU A 256 -5.65 -1.27 26.51
CA GLU A 256 -6.58 -1.60 27.58
C GLU A 256 -7.78 -2.45 27.11
N ASN A 257 -8.05 -2.51 25.81
CA ASN A 257 -9.20 -3.23 25.26
C ASN A 257 -8.86 -4.68 24.88
N GLU A 258 -9.82 -5.60 25.11
CA GLU A 258 -9.73 -7.00 24.71
C GLU A 258 -9.43 -7.22 23.22
N PHE A 259 -9.90 -6.34 22.32
CA PHE A 259 -9.68 -6.55 20.88
C PHE A 259 -8.23 -6.43 20.45
N SER A 260 -7.40 -5.71 21.21
CA SER A 260 -5.98 -5.59 20.88
C SER A 260 -5.30 -6.96 20.75
N LYS A 261 -5.81 -7.99 21.46
CA LYS A 261 -5.37 -9.40 21.37
C LYS A 261 -5.44 -9.98 19.97
N ASN A 262 -6.34 -9.48 19.14
CA ASN A 262 -6.57 -9.99 17.80
C ASN A 262 -5.79 -9.20 16.74
N ILE A 263 -5.18 -8.07 17.10
CA ILE A 263 -4.45 -7.24 16.15
C ILE A 263 -3.18 -7.96 15.69
N THR A 264 -3.10 -8.17 14.39
CA THR A 264 -1.93 -8.70 13.67
C THR A 264 -1.19 -7.58 12.94
N ASP A 265 -1.90 -6.57 12.46
CA ASP A 265 -1.31 -5.48 11.66
C ASP A 265 -1.77 -4.13 12.21
N LEU A 266 -0.80 -3.34 12.70
CA LEU A 266 -1.06 -2.05 13.34
C LEU A 266 -0.27 -0.92 12.67
N TYR A 267 -1.00 0.01 12.05
CA TYR A 267 -0.44 1.18 11.37
C TYR A 267 -0.88 2.47 12.09
N LEU A 268 0.07 3.11 12.76
CA LEU A 268 -0.13 4.32 13.56
C LEU A 268 0.81 5.46 13.13
N THR A 269 1.22 5.48 11.86
CA THR A 269 2.06 6.54 11.27
C THR A 269 1.53 7.94 11.57
N ASP A 270 2.40 8.88 11.95
CA ASP A 270 2.07 10.29 12.19
C ASP A 270 0.88 10.48 13.16
N ASN A 271 1.11 10.17 14.44
CA ASN A 271 0.06 10.24 15.46
C ASN A 271 0.51 10.91 16.77
N ALA A 272 1.64 11.63 16.73
CA ALA A 272 2.26 12.23 17.91
C ALA A 272 2.48 11.22 19.07
N ILE A 273 2.75 9.95 18.73
CA ILE A 273 3.07 8.90 19.70
C ILE A 273 4.50 9.10 20.18
N THR A 274 4.70 9.10 21.49
CA THR A 274 6.04 9.24 22.09
C THR A 274 6.55 7.90 22.63
N ASN A 275 7.75 7.90 23.19
CA ASN A 275 8.26 6.85 24.09
C ASN A 275 7.21 6.27 25.05
N GLN A 276 6.39 7.15 25.64
CA GLN A 276 5.36 6.74 26.59
C GLN A 276 4.27 5.89 25.92
N GLY A 277 3.83 6.26 24.72
CA GLY A 277 2.86 5.46 23.95
C GLY A 277 3.43 4.09 23.59
N VAL A 278 4.69 4.04 23.17
CA VAL A 278 5.40 2.76 22.92
C VAL A 278 5.51 1.92 24.19
N SER A 279 5.69 2.54 25.35
CA SER A 279 5.70 1.82 26.64
C SER A 279 4.35 1.13 26.91
N PHE A 280 3.23 1.70 26.46
CA PHE A 280 1.92 1.05 26.59
C PHE A 280 1.80 -0.17 25.65
N LEU A 281 2.26 -0.06 24.40
CA LEU A 281 2.28 -1.17 23.44
C LEU A 281 3.12 -2.36 23.93
N THR A 282 4.21 -2.08 24.64
CA THR A 282 5.21 -3.08 25.05
C THR A 282 4.97 -3.66 26.45
N ASN A 283 4.46 -2.86 27.40
CA ASN A 283 4.31 -3.30 28.80
C ASN A 283 2.92 -3.85 29.16
N ASN A 284 1.83 -3.47 28.47
CA ASN A 284 0.46 -3.96 28.75
C ASN A 284 0.21 -5.35 28.13
N SER A 285 1.17 -6.25 28.38
CA SER A 285 1.68 -7.26 27.45
C SER A 285 0.86 -8.54 27.23
N THR A 286 -0.33 -8.71 27.82
CA THR A 286 -1.16 -9.87 27.45
C THR A 286 -1.85 -9.67 26.10
N ASN A 287 -1.92 -8.43 25.61
CA ASN A 287 -2.86 -8.10 24.57
C ASN A 287 -2.27 -7.85 23.17
N MET A 288 -0.96 -7.89 22.92
CA MET A 288 -0.40 -7.68 21.56
C MET A 288 0.47 -8.84 21.07
N ASN A 289 0.25 -10.05 21.60
CA ASN A 289 1.08 -11.21 21.30
C ASN A 289 0.93 -11.75 19.87
N ASN A 290 -0.12 -11.35 19.15
CA ASN A 290 -0.37 -11.75 17.77
C ASN A 290 0.12 -10.74 16.75
N LEU A 291 0.78 -9.66 17.20
CA LEU A 291 1.25 -8.61 16.31
C LEU A 291 2.36 -9.12 15.39
N VAL A 292 2.12 -8.98 14.09
CA VAL A 292 3.00 -9.37 12.98
C VAL A 292 3.61 -8.13 12.34
N LYS A 293 2.84 -7.04 12.18
CA LYS A 293 3.32 -5.78 11.60
C LYS A 293 3.05 -4.60 12.50
N LEU A 294 4.09 -3.78 12.69
CA LEU A 294 4.01 -2.57 13.49
C LEU A 294 4.64 -1.40 12.73
N HIS A 295 3.79 -0.46 12.31
CA HIS A 295 4.21 0.77 11.66
C HIS A 295 3.94 1.96 12.55
N LEU A 296 5.02 2.64 12.93
CA LEU A 296 5.00 3.79 13.83
C LEU A 296 5.76 4.98 13.22
N ASP A 297 5.85 5.04 11.89
CA ASP A 297 6.56 6.09 11.17
C ASP A 297 6.11 7.50 11.58
N ASP A 298 6.99 8.49 11.45
CA ASP A 298 6.67 9.91 11.69
C ASP A 298 6.11 10.18 13.11
N ASN A 299 6.59 9.43 14.12
CA ASN A 299 6.24 9.62 15.53
C ASN A 299 7.47 10.04 16.36
N LEU A 300 7.25 10.39 17.64
CA LEU A 300 8.25 10.92 18.56
C LEU A 300 8.90 9.81 19.42
N ILE A 301 9.35 8.73 18.76
CA ILE A 301 9.76 7.48 19.42
C ILE A 301 11.22 7.47 19.87
N THR A 302 12.16 8.14 19.20
CA THR A 302 13.57 8.23 19.62
C THR A 302 14.26 6.87 19.90
N ALA A 303 15.50 6.91 20.38
CA ALA A 303 16.24 5.70 20.77
C ALA A 303 15.58 4.91 21.93
N GLU A 304 14.96 5.61 22.88
CA GLU A 304 14.36 4.97 24.07
C GLU A 304 13.16 4.09 23.70
N GLY A 305 12.32 4.55 22.77
CA GLY A 305 11.15 3.81 22.33
C GLY A 305 11.54 2.61 21.46
N ALA A 306 12.55 2.76 20.61
CA ALA A 306 13.14 1.63 19.89
C ALA A 306 13.65 0.55 20.85
N LYS A 307 14.29 0.94 21.96
CA LYS A 307 14.73 0.04 23.02
C LYS A 307 13.56 -0.65 23.72
N LEU A 308 12.46 0.06 24.00
CA LEU A 308 11.25 -0.56 24.57
C LEU A 308 10.69 -1.65 23.66
N ILE A 309 10.64 -1.42 22.34
CA ILE A 309 10.21 -2.43 21.35
C ILE A 309 11.17 -3.63 21.39
N ALA A 310 12.47 -3.38 21.35
CA ALA A 310 13.50 -4.42 21.35
C ALA A 310 13.47 -5.33 22.59
N MET A 311 13.08 -4.80 23.74
CA MET A 311 13.01 -5.55 25.00
C MET A 311 11.65 -6.23 25.23
N SER A 312 10.69 -6.07 24.33
CA SER A 312 9.33 -6.55 24.53
C SER A 312 9.13 -8.00 24.12
N LYS A 313 8.73 -8.84 25.08
CA LYS A 313 8.35 -10.25 24.85
C LYS A 313 7.11 -10.41 23.96
N THR A 314 6.24 -9.39 23.91
CA THR A 314 5.02 -9.45 23.09
C THR A 314 5.29 -9.35 21.60
N MET A 315 6.42 -8.74 21.23
CA MET A 315 6.81 -8.51 19.84
C MET A 315 7.54 -9.71 19.23
N GLN A 316 7.50 -10.88 19.87
CA GLN A 316 8.18 -12.09 19.41
C GLN A 316 7.66 -12.66 18.07
N ASN A 317 6.46 -12.24 17.66
CA ASN A 317 5.85 -12.63 16.39
C ASN A 317 6.01 -11.58 15.29
N LEU A 318 6.70 -10.47 15.58
CA LEU A 318 6.85 -9.37 14.64
C LEU A 318 7.70 -9.80 13.43
N GLU A 319 7.11 -9.66 12.25
CA GLU A 319 7.74 -9.89 10.95
C GLU A 319 8.06 -8.59 10.23
N GLU A 320 7.36 -7.48 10.53
CA GLU A 320 7.61 -6.17 9.93
C GLU A 320 7.61 -5.05 10.99
N LEU A 321 8.69 -4.27 11.01
CA LEU A 321 8.85 -3.11 11.90
C LEU A 321 9.20 -1.88 11.08
N SER A 322 8.38 -0.84 11.19
CA SER A 322 8.60 0.46 10.56
C SER A 322 8.68 1.57 11.60
N LEU A 323 9.83 2.25 11.62
CA LEU A 323 10.17 3.37 12.49
C LEU A 323 10.79 4.51 11.66
N ASN A 324 10.32 4.72 10.43
CA ASN A 324 10.82 5.79 9.56
C ASN A 324 10.60 7.15 10.24
N ASN A 325 11.56 8.06 10.11
CA ASN A 325 11.46 9.42 10.65
C ASN A 325 11.08 9.47 12.15
N CYS A 326 11.77 8.68 12.99
CA CYS A 326 11.52 8.59 14.43
C CYS A 326 12.71 9.05 15.29
N ASP A 327 13.80 9.55 14.68
CA ASP A 327 15.05 9.94 15.34
C ASP A 327 15.63 8.86 16.27
N ILE A 328 15.58 7.58 15.85
CA ILE A 328 16.05 6.48 16.72
C ILE A 328 17.58 6.49 16.91
N GLY A 329 18.32 7.06 15.95
CA GLY A 329 19.78 7.09 15.95
C GLY A 329 20.45 5.72 16.04
N ASP A 330 21.78 5.72 16.09
CA ASP A 330 22.54 4.47 16.22
C ASP A 330 22.18 3.69 17.49
N ALA A 331 21.89 4.39 18.59
CA ALA A 331 21.54 3.74 19.86
C ALA A 331 20.24 2.92 19.78
N GLY A 332 19.20 3.47 19.14
CA GLY A 332 17.94 2.74 18.95
C GLY A 332 18.10 1.56 18.00
N MET A 333 18.85 1.74 16.91
CA MET A 333 19.11 0.67 15.95
C MET A 333 19.95 -0.47 16.55
N ILE A 334 20.96 -0.15 17.37
CA ILE A 334 21.73 -1.14 18.14
C ILE A 334 20.81 -1.92 19.07
N ALA A 335 19.92 -1.24 19.81
CA ALA A 335 18.98 -1.92 20.69
C ALA A 335 18.07 -2.90 19.94
N ILE A 336 17.55 -2.52 18.77
CA ILE A 336 16.76 -3.40 17.89
C ILE A 336 17.59 -4.62 17.48
N CYS A 337 18.84 -4.42 17.03
CA CYS A 337 19.72 -5.51 16.60
C CYS A 337 20.08 -6.48 17.74
N GLU A 338 20.20 -5.98 18.97
CA GLU A 338 20.48 -6.77 20.18
C GLU A 338 19.23 -7.46 20.76
N SER A 339 18.06 -7.34 20.13
CA SER A 339 16.83 -7.95 20.62
C SER A 339 16.86 -9.49 20.56
N ASP A 340 16.51 -10.11 21.68
CA ASP A 340 16.26 -11.55 21.78
C ASP A 340 14.87 -11.98 21.26
N PHE A 341 13.99 -11.02 20.98
CA PHE A 341 12.58 -11.25 20.66
C PHE A 341 12.27 -11.10 19.18
N LEU A 342 12.92 -10.19 18.46
CA LEU A 342 12.63 -9.86 17.06
C LEU A 342 13.15 -10.90 16.03
N LYS A 343 13.21 -12.18 16.40
CA LYS A 343 13.82 -13.27 15.60
C LYS A 343 13.10 -13.60 14.29
N LYS A 344 11.87 -13.14 14.12
CA LYS A 344 11.05 -13.38 12.92
C LYS A 344 11.05 -12.21 11.94
N LEU A 345 11.81 -11.15 12.22
CA LEU A 345 11.76 -9.93 11.42
C LEU A 345 12.21 -10.21 9.97
N LYS A 346 11.34 -9.91 9.03
CA LYS A 346 11.54 -9.99 7.58
C LYS A 346 11.63 -8.61 6.95
N GLY A 347 10.91 -7.62 7.46
CA GLY A 347 10.97 -6.23 7.03
C GLY A 347 11.45 -5.30 8.13
N LEU A 348 12.50 -4.53 7.86
CA LEU A 348 12.97 -3.46 8.74
C LEU A 348 13.05 -2.14 7.96
N HIS A 349 12.24 -1.18 8.38
CA HIS A 349 12.14 0.13 7.76
C HIS A 349 12.53 1.23 8.74
N VAL A 350 13.70 1.83 8.50
CA VAL A 350 14.31 2.84 9.39
C VAL A 350 14.89 4.01 8.58
N THR A 351 14.16 4.40 7.53
CA THR A 351 14.45 5.57 6.70
C THR A 351 14.44 6.84 7.54
N ASP A 352 15.37 7.76 7.25
CA ASP A 352 15.50 9.07 7.91
C ASP A 352 15.56 9.00 9.45
N ASN A 353 16.58 8.33 9.99
CA ASN A 353 16.73 8.09 11.43
C ASN A 353 18.10 8.50 11.98
N ASN A 354 18.85 9.31 11.22
CA ASN A 354 20.20 9.75 11.57
C ASN A 354 21.14 8.56 11.89
N LEU A 355 20.98 7.43 11.18
CA LEU A 355 21.81 6.24 11.32
C LEU A 355 23.16 6.44 10.63
N SER A 356 24.21 5.83 11.19
CA SER A 356 25.55 5.79 10.60
C SER A 356 25.99 4.36 10.26
N HIS A 357 27.21 4.20 9.76
CA HIS A 357 27.83 2.88 9.56
C HIS A 357 27.83 2.00 10.83
N LYS A 358 27.80 2.59 12.04
CA LYS A 358 27.74 1.84 13.31
C LYS A 358 26.45 1.02 13.44
N SER A 359 25.33 1.59 12.99
CA SER A 359 24.05 0.88 12.92
C SER A 359 24.15 -0.36 12.05
N VAL A 360 24.79 -0.24 10.88
CA VAL A 360 24.98 -1.38 9.98
C VAL A 360 25.88 -2.45 10.59
N VAL A 361 26.93 -2.07 11.31
CA VAL A 361 27.76 -3.02 12.06
C VAL A 361 26.92 -3.85 13.02
N SER A 362 26.02 -3.21 13.78
CA SER A 362 25.13 -3.95 14.70
C SER A 362 24.17 -4.90 14.00
N LEU A 363 23.70 -4.54 12.79
CA LEU A 363 22.81 -5.39 11.99
C LEU A 363 23.44 -6.73 11.64
N THR A 364 24.77 -6.78 11.44
CA THR A 364 25.50 -8.02 11.14
C THR A 364 25.46 -9.06 12.28
N SER A 365 25.22 -8.60 13.51
CA SER A 365 25.14 -9.44 14.70
C SER A 365 23.71 -9.70 15.15
N SER A 366 22.71 -9.17 14.43
CA SER A 366 21.31 -9.29 14.81
C SER A 366 20.77 -10.71 14.64
N THR A 367 19.81 -11.08 15.50
CA THR A 367 19.18 -12.42 15.47
C THR A 367 18.32 -12.65 14.23
N PHE A 368 17.87 -11.57 13.57
CA PHE A 368 17.01 -11.58 12.39
C PHE A 368 17.74 -11.31 11.06
N CYS A 369 19.07 -11.14 11.08
CA CYS A 369 19.87 -10.93 9.86
C CYS A 369 19.59 -12.01 8.79
N SER A 370 19.41 -13.26 9.24
CA SER A 370 19.12 -14.42 8.37
C SER A 370 17.68 -14.51 7.87
N THR A 371 16.73 -13.83 8.52
CA THR A 371 15.30 -13.82 8.13
C THR A 371 14.92 -12.60 7.31
N LEU A 372 15.77 -11.57 7.28
CA LEU A 372 15.47 -10.31 6.63
C LEU A 372 15.33 -10.46 5.11
N GLU A 373 14.20 -9.99 4.59
CA GLU A 373 13.82 -9.95 3.18
C GLU A 373 13.81 -8.52 2.64
N GLN A 374 13.50 -7.53 3.49
CA GLN A 374 13.40 -6.12 3.13
C GLN A 374 14.13 -5.24 4.14
N LEU A 375 15.00 -4.36 3.63
CA LEU A 375 15.74 -3.38 4.44
C LEU A 375 15.70 -2.02 3.76
N THR A 376 15.07 -1.03 4.40
CA THR A 376 15.07 0.36 3.94
C THR A 376 15.83 1.25 4.91
N LEU A 377 16.92 1.82 4.41
CA LEU A 377 17.87 2.66 5.16
C LEU A 377 17.95 4.07 4.56
N ASP A 378 17.03 4.45 3.68
CA ASP A 378 17.10 5.70 2.92
C ASP A 378 17.28 6.92 3.84
N PHE A 379 17.86 8.00 3.32
CA PHE A 379 18.05 9.26 4.04
C PHE A 379 18.87 9.15 5.35
N ASN A 380 19.75 8.15 5.47
CA ASN A 380 20.68 8.00 6.60
C ASN A 380 22.14 8.28 6.20
N LYS A 381 23.05 8.44 7.17
CA LYS A 381 24.48 8.73 6.93
C LYS A 381 25.31 7.44 6.92
N ILE A 382 24.89 6.48 6.10
CA ILE A 382 25.48 5.12 6.09
C ILE A 382 26.91 5.13 5.56
N GLY A 383 27.17 5.87 4.48
CA GLY A 383 28.49 5.99 3.87
C GLY A 383 28.92 4.73 3.10
N HIS A 384 30.04 4.84 2.40
CA HIS A 384 30.69 3.69 1.77
C HIS A 384 31.24 2.71 2.82
N GLU A 385 31.57 3.17 4.03
CA GLU A 385 31.96 2.31 5.15
C GLU A 385 30.81 1.39 5.55
N GLY A 386 29.58 1.90 5.68
CA GLY A 386 28.40 1.07 5.94
C GLY A 386 28.10 0.11 4.78
N ALA A 387 28.22 0.57 3.53
CA ALA A 387 28.08 -0.30 2.35
C ALA A 387 29.10 -1.45 2.33
N SER A 388 30.34 -1.19 2.77
CA SER A 388 31.37 -2.24 2.91
C SER A 388 30.95 -3.32 3.91
N VAL A 389 30.32 -2.93 5.03
CA VAL A 389 29.80 -3.86 6.03
C VAL A 389 28.60 -4.64 5.52
N LEU A 390 27.65 -3.97 4.84
CA LEU A 390 26.52 -4.65 4.18
C LEU A 390 27.00 -5.72 3.19
N SER A 391 28.09 -5.46 2.47
CA SER A 391 28.62 -6.37 1.44
C SER A 391 29.14 -7.70 1.99
N ILE A 392 29.50 -7.76 3.27
CA ILE A 392 29.99 -8.98 3.94
C ILE A 392 28.99 -9.58 4.92
N ALA A 393 27.90 -8.88 5.22
CA ALA A 393 26.85 -9.34 6.10
C ALA A 393 26.08 -10.52 5.48
N SER A 394 25.62 -11.45 6.32
CA SER A 394 24.90 -12.64 5.87
C SER A 394 23.40 -12.37 5.74
N PHE A 395 22.99 -12.01 4.52
CA PHE A 395 21.60 -11.74 4.17
C PHE A 395 21.05 -12.77 3.17
N PRO A 396 20.87 -14.04 3.59
CA PRO A 396 20.55 -15.14 2.67
C PRO A 396 19.16 -15.01 2.02
N ASN A 397 18.30 -14.13 2.52
CA ASN A 397 16.92 -13.95 2.04
C ASN A 397 16.60 -12.52 1.61
N LEU A 398 17.58 -11.61 1.60
CA LEU A 398 17.31 -10.20 1.29
C LEU A 398 17.00 -10.04 -0.20
N ILE A 399 15.81 -9.51 -0.46
CA ILE A 399 15.23 -9.30 -1.79
C ILE A 399 15.25 -7.80 -2.13
N THR A 400 14.97 -6.96 -1.12
CA THR A 400 14.87 -5.51 -1.28
C THR A 400 15.87 -4.79 -0.38
N LEU A 401 16.73 -3.97 -0.99
CA LEU A 401 17.63 -3.07 -0.31
C LEU A 401 17.46 -1.64 -0.83
N SER A 402 17.12 -0.72 0.07
CA SER A 402 16.95 0.70 -0.25
C SER A 402 17.94 1.55 0.52
N LEU A 403 18.77 2.29 -0.22
CA LEU A 403 19.89 3.11 0.26
C LEU A 403 19.87 4.49 -0.41
N THR A 404 18.71 5.02 -0.78
CA THR A 404 18.57 6.35 -1.39
C THR A 404 19.11 7.41 -0.44
N ARG A 405 19.91 8.34 -0.95
CA ARG A 405 20.49 9.45 -0.18
C ARG A 405 21.22 8.96 1.08
N CYS A 406 22.11 7.97 0.91
CA CYS A 406 22.88 7.35 1.99
C CYS A 406 24.39 7.62 1.95
N ASN A 407 24.84 8.54 1.08
CA ASN A 407 26.27 8.82 0.84
C ASN A 407 27.06 7.56 0.44
N ILE A 408 26.45 6.70 -0.39
CA ILE A 408 27.07 5.43 -0.81
C ILE A 408 28.27 5.66 -1.75
N GLU A 409 28.15 6.63 -2.67
CA GLU A 409 29.20 6.96 -3.66
C GLU A 409 29.59 5.76 -4.55
N ASN A 410 30.62 5.92 -5.38
CA ASN A 410 31.09 4.84 -6.24
C ASN A 410 31.69 3.68 -5.45
N ASP A 411 32.42 3.98 -4.36
CA ASP A 411 33.10 2.98 -3.54
C ASP A 411 32.11 2.07 -2.81
N GLY A 412 31.03 2.64 -2.26
CA GLY A 412 29.96 1.85 -1.64
C GLY A 412 29.22 0.97 -2.64
N LEU A 413 28.92 1.50 -3.85
CA LEU A 413 28.31 0.69 -4.90
C LEU A 413 29.26 -0.41 -5.40
N PHE A 414 30.58 -0.15 -5.42
CA PHE A 414 31.57 -1.19 -5.72
C PHE A 414 31.51 -2.34 -4.71
N PHE A 415 31.44 -2.05 -3.40
CA PHE A 415 31.29 -3.09 -2.38
C PHE A 415 29.99 -3.90 -2.56
N ILE A 416 28.85 -3.23 -2.72
CA ILE A 416 27.55 -3.88 -2.92
C ILE A 416 27.58 -4.76 -4.17
N SER A 417 28.14 -4.27 -5.28
CA SER A 417 28.25 -5.00 -6.54
C SER A 417 29.14 -6.24 -6.46
N ASN A 418 30.09 -6.29 -5.52
CA ASN A 418 30.99 -7.41 -5.31
C ASN A 418 30.59 -8.30 -4.13
N SER A 419 29.37 -8.13 -3.60
CA SER A 419 28.88 -8.92 -2.47
C SER A 419 28.28 -10.26 -2.92
N PRO A 420 28.86 -11.42 -2.50
CA PRO A 420 28.26 -12.72 -2.78
C PRO A 420 26.99 -12.99 -1.97
N THR A 421 26.77 -12.27 -0.87
CA THR A 421 25.61 -12.48 0.02
C THR A 421 24.36 -11.76 -0.46
N LEU A 422 24.49 -10.72 -1.30
CA LEU A 422 23.39 -9.96 -1.89
C LEU A 422 22.88 -10.52 -3.23
N ASN A 423 23.20 -11.78 -3.55
CA ASN A 423 22.88 -12.40 -4.84
C ASN A 423 21.38 -12.66 -5.09
N LYS A 424 20.54 -12.55 -4.04
CA LYS A 424 19.09 -12.67 -4.13
C LYS A 424 18.36 -11.34 -4.32
N LEU A 425 19.08 -10.22 -4.31
CA LEU A 425 18.45 -8.91 -4.50
C LEU A 425 17.75 -8.86 -5.86
N THR A 426 16.47 -8.52 -5.82
CA THR A 426 15.68 -8.17 -7.00
C THR A 426 15.40 -6.67 -7.06
N THR A 427 15.40 -5.99 -5.91
CA THR A 427 15.17 -4.54 -5.82
C THR A 427 16.33 -3.85 -5.14
N LEU A 428 16.94 -2.91 -5.86
CA LEU A 428 18.02 -2.06 -5.34
C LEU A 428 17.74 -0.59 -5.66
N SER A 429 17.59 0.21 -4.60
CA SER A 429 17.40 1.66 -4.70
C SER A 429 18.62 2.40 -4.18
N LEU A 430 19.21 3.23 -5.05
CA LEU A 430 20.46 3.95 -4.83
C LEU A 430 20.36 5.39 -5.32
N GLY A 431 19.16 5.96 -5.36
CA GLY A 431 18.98 7.35 -5.79
C GLY A 431 19.73 8.35 -4.91
N LEU A 432 20.12 9.50 -5.46
CA LEU A 432 20.75 10.60 -4.71
C LEU A 432 22.03 10.18 -3.92
N ASN A 433 22.90 9.35 -4.50
CA ASN A 433 24.12 8.83 -3.83
C ASN A 433 25.44 9.28 -4.47
N SER A 434 25.41 10.29 -5.34
CA SER A 434 26.60 10.77 -6.06
C SER A 434 27.30 9.67 -6.89
N ILE A 435 26.53 8.71 -7.39
CA ILE A 435 27.04 7.65 -8.28
C ILE A 435 27.36 8.25 -9.65
N THR A 436 28.49 7.85 -10.22
CA THR A 436 28.93 8.23 -11.58
C THR A 436 29.04 6.99 -12.48
N THR A 437 29.53 7.16 -13.70
CA THR A 437 29.89 6.06 -14.62
C THR A 437 30.68 4.94 -13.96
N LEU A 438 31.57 5.23 -13.00
CA LEU A 438 32.35 4.19 -12.32
C LEU A 438 31.46 3.24 -11.49
N GLY A 439 30.50 3.79 -10.74
CA GLY A 439 29.54 2.98 -10.00
C GLY A 439 28.60 2.19 -10.94
N VAL A 440 28.19 2.81 -12.06
CA VAL A 440 27.40 2.11 -13.08
C VAL A 440 28.17 0.94 -13.70
N GLN A 441 29.46 1.11 -13.96
CA GLN A 441 30.31 0.00 -14.43
C GLN A 441 30.42 -1.10 -13.37
N ALA A 442 30.51 -0.76 -12.08
CA ALA A 442 30.58 -1.74 -11.00
C ALA A 442 29.32 -2.63 -10.96
N ILE A 443 28.13 -2.04 -11.01
CA ILE A 443 26.88 -2.81 -10.98
C ILE A 443 26.68 -3.64 -12.25
N CYS A 444 27.02 -3.11 -13.43
CA CYS A 444 26.91 -3.85 -14.70
C CYS A 444 27.88 -5.04 -14.77
N ASN A 445 29.05 -4.93 -14.13
CA ASN A 445 30.05 -6.00 -14.08
C ASN A 445 29.85 -6.95 -12.89
N SER A 446 28.82 -6.75 -12.07
CA SER A 446 28.59 -7.57 -10.89
C SER A 446 28.33 -9.03 -11.27
N PRO A 447 29.05 -10.00 -10.68
CA PRO A 447 28.72 -11.41 -10.86
C PRO A 447 27.49 -11.83 -10.04
N TYR A 448 27.05 -11.00 -9.08
CA TYR A 448 26.06 -11.35 -8.06
C TYR A 448 24.70 -10.67 -8.25
N LEU A 449 24.65 -9.44 -8.74
CA LEU A 449 23.42 -8.65 -8.90
C LEU A 449 22.68 -8.91 -10.23
N LYS A 450 22.79 -10.14 -10.74
CA LYS A 450 22.20 -10.53 -12.03
C LYS A 450 20.69 -10.74 -11.97
N ASN A 451 20.10 -10.79 -10.77
CA ASN A 451 18.68 -11.02 -10.54
C ASN A 451 17.90 -9.71 -10.27
N LEU A 452 18.53 -8.54 -10.46
CA LEU A 452 17.86 -7.26 -10.24
C LEU A 452 16.74 -7.06 -11.25
N ASP A 453 15.51 -6.99 -10.77
CA ASP A 453 14.32 -6.66 -11.55
C ASP A 453 14.00 -5.16 -11.47
N CYS A 454 14.32 -4.53 -10.33
CA CYS A 454 14.05 -3.13 -10.06
C CYS A 454 15.35 -2.42 -9.66
N LEU A 455 15.76 -1.42 -10.45
CA LEU A 455 16.95 -0.61 -10.18
C LEU A 455 16.61 0.88 -10.22
N SER A 456 16.80 1.57 -9.10
CA SER A 456 16.56 3.01 -8.99
C SER A 456 17.86 3.77 -8.78
N LEU A 457 18.21 4.63 -9.75
CA LEU A 457 19.42 5.45 -9.74
C LEU A 457 19.14 6.94 -9.97
N PHE A 458 17.90 7.40 -9.78
CA PHE A 458 17.52 8.81 -9.90
C PHE A 458 18.43 9.74 -9.04
N GLY A 459 18.62 10.98 -9.46
CA GLY A 459 19.38 11.98 -8.71
C GLY A 459 20.88 11.68 -8.58
N ASN A 460 21.42 10.77 -9.40
CA ASN A 460 22.85 10.52 -9.51
C ASN A 460 23.44 11.22 -10.75
N ASN A 461 24.77 11.20 -10.89
CA ASN A 461 25.48 11.82 -12.01
C ASN A 461 25.67 10.80 -13.15
N ILE A 462 24.55 10.36 -13.72
CA ILE A 462 24.47 9.32 -14.74
C ILE A 462 24.31 9.95 -16.12
N THR A 463 24.99 9.40 -17.13
CA THR A 463 24.91 9.86 -18.52
C THR A 463 24.01 8.97 -19.38
N SER A 464 23.65 9.43 -20.59
CA SER A 464 22.90 8.60 -21.54
C SER A 464 23.65 7.33 -21.94
N ASP A 465 24.98 7.32 -21.93
CA ASP A 465 25.77 6.13 -22.25
C ASP A 465 25.79 5.12 -21.09
N ASP A 466 25.76 5.60 -19.84
CA ASP A 466 25.58 4.75 -18.66
C ASP A 466 24.22 4.04 -18.68
N VAL A 467 23.16 4.76 -19.05
CA VAL A 467 21.82 4.18 -19.22
C VAL A 467 21.82 3.08 -20.29
N LYS A 468 22.50 3.30 -21.43
CA LYS A 468 22.66 2.25 -22.45
C LYS A 468 23.47 1.07 -21.92
N LEU A 469 24.51 1.33 -21.12
CA LEU A 469 25.33 0.27 -20.52
C LEU A 469 24.47 -0.61 -19.60
N ILE A 470 23.63 -0.01 -18.75
CA ILE A 470 22.68 -0.72 -17.90
C ILE A 470 21.72 -1.56 -18.76
N ALA A 471 21.06 -0.95 -19.75
CA ALA A 471 20.11 -1.63 -20.61
C ALA A 471 20.72 -2.82 -21.39
N ASN A 472 22.02 -2.77 -21.69
CA ASN A 472 22.72 -3.87 -22.35
C ASN A 472 23.11 -5.02 -21.41
N ASN A 473 23.36 -4.74 -20.13
CA ASN A 473 23.84 -5.74 -19.17
C ASN A 473 22.71 -6.31 -18.30
N LEU A 474 21.69 -5.51 -17.97
CA LEU A 474 20.56 -5.87 -17.11
C LEU A 474 19.25 -5.90 -17.92
N LYS A 475 19.20 -6.79 -18.91
CA LYS A 475 18.11 -6.84 -19.92
C LYS A 475 16.75 -7.27 -19.36
N HIS A 476 16.73 -7.86 -18.17
CA HIS A 476 15.53 -8.40 -17.52
C HIS A 476 14.88 -7.40 -16.55
N LEU A 477 15.42 -6.19 -16.41
CA LEU A 477 14.80 -5.15 -15.59
C LEU A 477 13.33 -4.95 -15.98
N THR A 478 12.46 -4.89 -14.98
CA THR A 478 11.04 -4.55 -15.09
C THR A 478 10.78 -3.11 -14.65
N PHE A 479 11.66 -2.53 -13.83
CA PHE A 479 11.59 -1.14 -13.41
C PHE A 479 12.99 -0.49 -13.37
N PHE A 480 13.14 0.69 -13.99
CA PHE A 480 14.40 1.42 -14.01
C PHE A 480 14.21 2.95 -13.90
N THR A 481 14.94 3.61 -13.01
CA THR A 481 14.92 5.08 -12.92
C THR A 481 16.32 5.71 -13.00
N ALA A 482 16.41 6.81 -13.75
CA ALA A 482 17.53 7.75 -13.79
C ALA A 482 16.94 9.16 -14.03
N ASP A 483 17.68 10.25 -13.83
CA ASP A 483 17.13 11.60 -14.02
C ASP A 483 17.75 12.35 -15.20
N GLY A 484 16.93 13.11 -15.92
CA GLY A 484 17.35 14.23 -16.78
C GLY A 484 17.96 13.87 -18.13
N LEU A 485 17.72 12.65 -18.63
CA LEU A 485 18.33 12.06 -19.83
C LEU A 485 17.33 11.78 -20.96
N ALA A 486 16.04 12.06 -20.77
CA ALA A 486 14.99 11.82 -21.77
C ALA A 486 15.29 12.50 -23.11
N THR A 487 15.68 11.68 -24.10
CA THR A 487 15.71 12.05 -25.53
C THR A 487 14.90 11.04 -26.33
N PRO A 488 14.25 11.44 -27.45
CA PRO A 488 13.52 10.51 -28.29
C PRO A 488 14.36 9.32 -28.77
N GLN A 489 15.65 9.54 -29.05
CA GLN A 489 16.56 8.45 -29.42
C GLN A 489 16.81 7.48 -28.27
N LEU A 490 17.05 7.98 -27.05
CA LEU A 490 17.30 7.13 -25.88
C LEU A 490 16.04 6.35 -25.48
N ASN A 491 14.86 6.99 -25.50
CA ASN A 491 13.59 6.31 -25.24
C ASN A 491 13.34 5.18 -26.24
N SER A 492 13.54 5.44 -27.54
CA SER A 492 13.42 4.41 -28.58
C SER A 492 14.41 3.27 -28.39
N TYR A 493 15.63 3.58 -27.96
CA TYR A 493 16.66 2.59 -27.66
C TYR A 493 16.27 1.70 -26.47
N LEU A 494 15.81 2.31 -25.37
CA LEU A 494 15.38 1.60 -24.17
C LEU A 494 14.18 0.71 -24.45
N SER A 495 13.16 1.20 -25.16
CA SER A 495 12.01 0.38 -25.55
C SER A 495 12.38 -0.86 -26.38
N LYS A 496 13.51 -0.83 -27.10
CA LYS A 496 14.03 -2.00 -27.84
C LYS A 496 14.82 -2.95 -26.96
N CYS A 497 15.64 -2.42 -26.05
CA CYS A 497 16.52 -3.23 -25.21
C CYS A 497 15.82 -3.80 -23.96
N LEU A 498 14.84 -3.07 -23.44
CA LEU A 498 14.07 -3.36 -22.23
C LEU A 498 12.55 -3.26 -22.53
N PRO A 499 12.00 -4.15 -23.38
CA PRO A 499 10.61 -4.03 -23.86
C PRO A 499 9.55 -4.20 -22.77
N SER A 500 9.91 -4.86 -21.66
CA SER A 500 9.04 -5.12 -20.51
C SER A 500 9.30 -4.21 -19.32
N CYS A 501 10.23 -3.25 -19.45
CA CYS A 501 10.60 -2.34 -18.36
C CYS A 501 9.74 -1.08 -18.39
N GLU A 502 9.21 -0.69 -17.23
CA GLU A 502 8.78 0.68 -16.99
C GLU A 502 10.02 1.51 -16.62
N PHE A 503 10.28 2.59 -17.36
CA PHE A 503 11.43 3.44 -17.10
C PHE A 503 11.09 4.92 -17.04
N TYR A 504 11.76 5.62 -16.13
CA TYR A 504 11.70 7.07 -15.94
C TYR A 504 13.14 7.59 -16.06
N ILE A 505 13.43 8.36 -17.11
CA ILE A 505 14.78 8.87 -17.42
C ILE A 505 14.79 10.36 -17.70
#